data_AF-A0A2D7PF62-F1
#
_entry.id   AF-A0A2D7PF62-F1
#
_cell.length_a   1.000
_cell.length_b   1.000
_cell.length_c   1.000
_cell.angle_alpha   90.00
_cell.angle_beta   90.00
_cell.angle_gamma   90.00
#
_symmetry.space_group_name_H-M   'P 1'
#
loop_
_entity.id
_entity.type
_entity.pdbx_description
1 polymer ?
#
loop_
_entity_poly.entity_id
_entity_poly.type
_entity_poly.pdbx_seq_one_letter_code
_entity_poly.pdbx_strand_id
1 'polypeptide(L)' 'MKKDNNEDINLNNQVGYMNGKEVYNFFGVSSETIKKWMDYENFPVPILITPKTRLWKCSEIKEWIDEKK' A
#
# COMPACT_ATOMS: atom_id res chain seq x y z
N MET A 1 -17.06 15.43 -16.51
CA MET A 1 -17.31 14.61 -15.31
C MET A 1 -16.18 13.59 -15.17
N LYS A 2 -15.13 13.92 -14.41
CA LYS A 2 -14.07 12.96 -14.05
C LYS A 2 -14.38 12.57 -12.61
N LYS A 3 -14.60 11.27 -12.39
CA LYS A 3 -15.13 10.74 -11.13
C LYS A 3 -14.18 11.08 -9.98
N ASP A 4 -14.66 11.92 -9.07
CA ASP A 4 -14.22 11.99 -7.68
C ASP A 4 -14.42 10.61 -7.07
N ASN A 5 -13.34 9.86 -6.91
CA ASN A 5 -13.31 8.65 -6.10
C ASN A 5 -12.14 8.81 -5.12
N ASN A 6 -12.26 9.78 -4.20
CA ASN A 6 -11.61 9.69 -2.90
C ASN A 6 -12.50 8.80 -2.05
N GLU A 7 -12.43 7.49 -2.29
CA GLU A 7 -12.90 6.52 -1.31
C GLU A 7 -11.78 6.45 -0.26
N ASP A 8 -12.01 7.05 0.90
CA ASP A 8 -11.13 6.96 2.05
C ASP A 8 -10.72 5.51 2.27
N ILE A 9 -9.43 5.24 2.06
CA ILE A 9 -8.84 3.91 2.25
C ILE A 9 -8.97 3.58 3.73
N ASN A 10 -9.99 2.80 4.07
CA ASN A 10 -10.30 2.45 5.44
C ASN A 10 -9.45 1.26 5.89
N LEU A 11 -8.24 1.53 6.41
CA LEU A 11 -7.32 0.53 6.99
C LEU A 11 -7.87 -0.20 8.22
N ASN A 12 -9.09 0.11 8.67
CA ASN A 12 -9.71 -0.57 9.82
C ASN A 12 -10.25 -1.97 9.48
N ASN A 13 -10.37 -2.33 8.20
CA ASN A 13 -10.63 -3.72 7.80
C ASN A 13 -9.32 -4.51 7.76
N GLN A 14 -9.05 -5.29 8.82
CA GLN A 14 -7.88 -6.17 8.96
C GLN A 14 -7.76 -7.25 7.86
N VAL A 15 -8.76 -7.39 6.98
CA VAL A 15 -8.84 -8.46 5.95
C VAL A 15 -8.82 -7.89 4.52
N GLY A 16 -8.23 -6.71 4.31
CA GLY A 16 -8.17 -6.03 3.02
C GLY A 16 -6.84 -6.21 2.27
N TYR A 17 -6.90 -6.04 0.94
CA TYR A 17 -5.73 -5.90 0.07
C TYR A 17 -5.73 -4.55 -0.61
N MET A 18 -4.55 -3.96 -0.78
CA MET A 18 -4.35 -2.71 -1.51
C MET A 18 -3.46 -2.96 -2.72
N ASN A 19 -3.87 -2.47 -3.87
CA ASN A 19 -3.00 -2.46 -5.03
C ASN A 19 -1.94 -1.35 -4.92
N GLY A 20 -0.91 -1.41 -5.75
CA GLY A 20 0.18 -0.43 -5.70
C GLY A 20 -0.28 1.03 -5.77
N LYS A 21 -1.35 1.31 -6.52
CA LYS A 21 -1.95 2.65 -6.62
C LYS A 21 -2.60 3.13 -5.35
N GLU A 22 -3.30 2.24 -4.68
CA GLU A 22 -3.88 2.54 -3.37
C GLU A 22 -2.77 2.78 -2.34
N VAL A 23 -1.70 1.99 -2.36
CA VAL A 23 -0.57 2.15 -1.44
C VAL A 23 0.09 3.51 -1.60
N TYR A 24 0.51 3.89 -2.81
CA TYR A 24 1.19 5.17 -2.97
C TYR A 24 0.26 6.38 -2.74
N ASN A 25 -1.03 6.26 -3.07
CA ASN A 25 -2.03 7.29 -2.77
C ASN A 25 -2.26 7.44 -1.27
N PHE A 26 -2.33 6.31 -0.55
CA PHE A 26 -2.53 6.29 0.90
C PHE A 26 -1.41 7.03 1.63
N PHE A 27 -0.16 6.78 1.25
CA PHE A 27 1.00 7.46 1.84
C PHE A 27 1.25 8.86 1.26
N GLY A 28 0.58 9.23 0.16
CA GLY A 28 0.83 10.49 -0.54
C GLY A 28 2.23 10.58 -1.17
N VAL A 29 2.82 9.44 -1.57
CA VAL A 29 4.18 9.34 -2.12
C VAL A 29 4.18 8.82 -3.56
N SER A 30 5.34 8.83 -4.22
CA SER A 30 5.49 8.23 -5.53
C SER A 30 5.72 6.72 -5.45
N SER A 31 5.47 6.01 -6.55
CA SER A 31 5.80 4.58 -6.67
C SER A 31 7.28 4.27 -6.47
N GLU A 32 8.17 5.22 -6.82
CA GLU A 32 9.61 5.09 -6.59
C GLU A 32 9.95 5.13 -5.12
N THR A 33 9.26 5.96 -4.32
CA THR A 33 9.43 5.98 -2.87
C THR A 33 9.01 4.65 -2.25
N ILE A 34 7.86 4.09 -2.64
CA ILE A 34 7.46 2.74 -2.19
C ILE A 34 8.51 1.69 -2.56
N LYS A 35 9.12 1.80 -3.75
CA LYS A 35 10.20 0.89 -4.16
C LYS A 35 11.42 1.02 -3.25
N LYS A 36 11.85 2.25 -2.95
CA LYS A 36 12.94 2.49 -1.99
C LYS A 36 12.61 1.94 -0.61
N TRP A 37 11.37 2.05 -0.15
CA TRP A 37 10.97 1.48 1.14
C TRP A 37 11.06 -0.05 1.16
N MET A 38 10.71 -0.72 0.05
CA MET A 38 10.92 -2.17 -0.07
C MET A 38 12.40 -2.54 -0.05
N ASP A 39 13.26 -1.73 -0.69
CA ASP A 39 14.70 -2.02 -0.78
C ASP A 39 15.46 -1.68 0.52
N TYR A 40 15.03 -0.66 1.28
CA TYR A 40 15.83 -0.08 2.37
C TYR A 40 15.12 0.03 3.73
N GLU A 41 13.78 0.01 3.77
CA GLU A 41 13.01 0.31 5.00
C GLU A 41 12.17 -0.88 5.48
N ASN A 42 12.51 -2.11 5.05
CA ASN A 42 11.78 -3.34 5.36
C ASN A 42 10.27 -3.22 5.12
N PHE A 43 9.88 -2.47 4.08
CA PHE A 43 8.48 -2.30 3.75
C PHE A 43 7.86 -3.64 3.30
N PRO A 44 6.58 -3.88 3.61
CA PRO A 44 5.90 -5.12 3.25
C PRO A 44 6.07 -5.50 1.78
N VAL A 45 6.32 -6.79 1.53
CA VAL A 45 6.53 -7.32 0.18
C VAL A 45 5.17 -7.60 -0.46
N PRO A 46 4.93 -7.16 -1.71
CA PRO A 46 3.67 -7.42 -2.38
C PRO A 46 3.48 -8.90 -2.75
N ILE A 47 2.24 -9.32 -2.70
CA ILE A 47 1.73 -10.52 -3.35
C ILE A 47 1.59 -10.23 -4.84
N LEU A 48 2.19 -11.09 -5.67
CA LEU A 48 2.08 -11.05 -7.12
C LEU A 48 0.90 -11.91 -7.57
N ILE A 49 -0.20 -11.28 -7.99
CA ILE A 49 -1.34 -12.00 -8.57
C ILE A 49 -1.08 -12.30 -10.05
N THR A 50 -0.40 -11.37 -10.72
CA THR A 50 0.15 -11.53 -12.07
C THR A 50 1.54 -10.90 -12.08
N PRO A 51 2.38 -11.13 -13.12
CA PRO A 51 3.69 -10.49 -13.22
C PRO A 51 3.66 -8.95 -13.16
N LYS A 52 2.51 -8.32 -13.45
CA LYS A 52 2.33 -6.86 -13.44
C LYS A 52 1.48 -6.36 -12.26
N THR A 53 0.73 -7.22 -11.59
CA THR A 53 -0.21 -6.81 -10.54
C THR A 53 0.34 -7.16 -9.16
N ARG A 54 0.57 -6.11 -8.37
CA ARG A 54 1.08 -6.19 -6.99
C ARG A 54 -0.02 -5.80 -6.01
N LEU A 55 -0.25 -6.64 -5.01
CA LEU A 55 -1.17 -6.40 -3.90
C LEU A 55 -0.43 -6.48 -2.56
N TRP A 56 -0.77 -5.61 -1.63
CA TRP A 56 -0.28 -5.60 -0.25
C TRP A 56 -1.41 -5.94 0.69
N LYS A 57 -1.14 -6.67 1.75
CA LYS A 57 -2.12 -6.85 2.83
C LYS A 57 -2.18 -5.57 3.65
N CYS A 58 -3.40 -5.10 3.92
CA CYS A 58 -3.58 -3.94 4.80
C CYS A 58 -3.01 -4.17 6.20
N SER A 59 -3.04 -5.41 6.69
CA SER A 59 -2.48 -5.78 8.00
C SER A 59 -0.98 -5.53 8.07
N GLU A 60 -0.21 -5.99 7.08
CA GLU A 60 1.25 -5.84 7.05
C GLU A 60 1.66 -4.36 6.92
N ILE A 61 0.91 -3.60 6.12
CA ILE A 61 1.10 -2.15 6.00
C ILE A 61 0.84 -1.47 7.35
N LYS A 62 -0.22 -1.87 8.07
CA LYS A 62 -0.55 -1.33 9.39
C LYS A 62 0.52 -1.68 10.43
N GLU A 63 0.99 -2.92 10.44
CA GLU A 63 2.08 -3.38 11.33
C GLU A 63 3.34 -2.55 11.10
N TRP A 64 3.76 -2.35 9.84
CA TRP A 64 4.93 -1.53 9.51
C TRP A 64 4.80 -0.07 9.96
N ILE A 65 3.59 0.52 9.89
CA ILE A 65 3.33 1.87 10.41
C ILE A 65 3.45 1.92 11.93
N ASP A 66 2.94 0.89 12.62
CA ASP A 66 2.95 0.81 14.09
C ASP A 66 4.36 0.62 14.63
N GLU A 67 5.20 -0.20 13.97
CA GLU A 67 6.61 -0.41 14.35
C GLU A 67 7.48 0.85 14.25
N LYS A 68 7.07 1.83 13.45
CA LYS A 68 7.81 3.10 13.24
C LYS A 68 7.40 4.22 14.21
N LYS A 69 6.47 3.94 15.13
CA LYS A 69 5.95 4.90 16.12
C LYS A 69 6.72 4.86 17.42
#